data_AF-A0A355R7Y7-F1
#
_entry.id   AF-A0A355R7Y7-F1
#
_cell.length_a   1.000
_cell.length_b   1.000
_cell.length_c   1.000
_cell.angle_alpha   90.00
_cell.angle_beta   90.00
_cell.angle_gamma   90.00
#
_symmetry.space_group_name_H-M   'P 1'
#
loop_
_entity.id
_entity.type
_entity.pdbx_description
1 polymer ?
#
loop_
_entity_poly.entity_id
_entity_poly.type
_entity_poly.pdbx_seq_one_letter_code
_entity_poly.pdbx_strand_id
1 'polypeptide(L)'
;SDPNWGRILAAVGRAGVPELDVSLIDVYLDSVCIASKGGRSPSYTEAQGSAVMAQEEITIRIELGRGQCSETIWTTDLSHEYVKINAEYRT
;
A
#
# COMPACT_ATOMS: atom_id res chain seq x y z
N SER A 1 8.66 3.06 10.34
CA SER A 1 7.82 3.05 9.13
C SER A 1 6.42 2.58 9.50
N ASP A 2 5.37 3.27 9.05
CA ASP A 2 3.96 3.05 9.44
C ASP A 2 3.19 2.21 8.39
N PRO A 3 2.74 0.98 8.71
CA PRO A 3 1.98 0.12 7.81
C PRO A 3 0.51 0.59 7.65
N ASN A 4 0.34 1.77 7.07
CA ASN A 4 -0.93 2.48 7.01
C ASN A 4 -1.87 1.95 5.91
N TRP A 5 -2.54 0.85 6.18
CA TRP A 5 -3.52 0.23 5.29
C TRP A 5 -4.67 1.18 4.89
N GLY A 6 -5.05 2.11 5.77
CA GLY A 6 -6.08 3.12 5.50
C GLY A 6 -5.71 4.07 4.35
N ARG A 7 -4.44 4.48 4.28
CA ARG A 7 -3.93 5.29 3.15
C ARG A 7 -3.95 4.52 1.83
N ILE A 8 -3.65 3.22 1.86
CA ILE A 8 -3.67 2.37 0.66
C ILE A 8 -5.10 2.25 0.14
N LEU A 9 -6.07 1.90 1.00
CA LEU A 9 -7.48 1.81 0.60
C LEU A 9 -8.03 3.16 0.10
N ALA A 10 -7.63 4.27 0.72
CA ALA A 10 -8.01 5.60 0.27
C ALA A 10 -7.46 5.94 -1.12
N ALA A 11 -6.25 5.50 -1.45
CA ALA A 11 -5.67 5.67 -2.79
C ALA A 11 -6.39 4.82 -3.83
N VAL A 12 -6.66 3.55 -3.52
CA VAL A 12 -7.41 2.62 -4.38
C VAL A 12 -8.82 3.15 -4.67
N GLY A 13 -9.52 3.66 -3.66
CA GLY A 13 -10.86 4.25 -3.83
C GLY A 13 -10.88 5.53 -4.69
N ARG A 14 -9.74 6.20 -4.88
CA ARG A 14 -9.61 7.38 -5.75
C ARG A 14 -9.19 7.05 -7.18
N ALA A 15 -9.01 5.78 -7.52
CA ALA A 15 -8.55 5.36 -8.85
C ALA A 15 -9.56 5.65 -9.99
N GLY A 16 -10.79 6.09 -9.68
CA GLY A 16 -11.80 6.41 -10.68
C GLY A 16 -12.32 5.18 -11.45
N VAL A 17 -12.07 3.98 -10.93
CA VAL A 17 -12.52 2.72 -11.53
C VAL A 17 -14.03 2.56 -11.31
N PRO A 18 -14.85 2.48 -12.37
CA PRO A 18 -16.29 2.27 -12.23
C PRO A 18 -16.59 0.94 -11.54
N GLU A 19 -17.60 0.95 -10.66
CA GLU A 19 -18.11 -0.26 -9.97
C GLU A 19 -17.03 -1.00 -9.15
N LEU A 20 -16.08 -0.26 -8.58
CA LEU A 20 -15.11 -0.81 -7.64
C LEU A 20 -15.80 -1.14 -6.31
N ASP A 21 -15.89 -2.42 -5.97
CA ASP A 21 -16.41 -2.89 -4.69
C ASP A 21 -15.28 -3.04 -3.66
N VAL A 22 -15.26 -2.13 -2.69
CA VAL A 22 -14.25 -2.11 -1.61
C VAL A 22 -14.35 -3.34 -0.71
N SER A 23 -15.52 -3.97 -0.59
CA SER A 23 -15.74 -5.14 0.26
C SER A 23 -15.06 -6.41 -0.26
N LEU A 24 -14.57 -6.39 -1.50
CA LEU A 24 -13.82 -7.46 -2.13
C LEU A 24 -12.31 -7.22 -2.11
N ILE A 25 -11.85 -6.09 -1.58
CA ILE A 25 -10.44 -5.70 -1.63
C ILE A 25 -9.68 -6.29 -0.44
N ASP A 26 -8.60 -7.01 -0.76
CA ASP A 26 -7.59 -7.45 0.19
C ASP A 26 -6.25 -6.75 -0.11
N VAL A 27 -5.51 -6.36 0.93
CA VAL A 27 -4.22 -5.67 0.84
C VAL A 27 -3.18 -6.42 1.66
N TYR A 28 -2.03 -6.66 1.04
CA TYR A 28 -0.90 -7.37 1.62
C TYR A 28 0.36 -6.52 1.58
N LEU A 29 1.14 -6.62 2.64
CA LEU A 29 2.56 -6.24 2.67
C LEU A 29 3.36 -7.53 2.68
N ASP A 30 4.05 -7.81 1.57
CA ASP A 30 4.62 -9.12 1.27
C ASP A 30 3.60 -10.25 1.49
N SER A 31 3.82 -11.11 2.48
CA SER A 31 2.92 -12.20 2.87
C SER A 31 1.91 -11.82 3.95
N VAL A 32 2.02 -10.63 4.56
CA VAL A 32 1.17 -10.17 5.66
C VAL A 32 -0.10 -9.52 5.10
N CYS A 33 -1.26 -10.12 5.34
CA CYS A 33 -2.55 -9.50 5.04
C CYS A 33 -2.85 -8.38 6.05
N ILE A 34 -2.83 -7.12 5.60
CA ILE A 34 -3.02 -5.93 6.44
C ILE A 34 -4.47 -5.41 6.39
N ALA A 35 -5.14 -5.58 5.25
CA ALA A 35 -6.56 -5.31 5.10
C ALA A 35 -7.23 -6.49 4.41
N SER A 36 -8.40 -6.88 4.90
CA SER A 36 -9.24 -7.85 4.23
C SER A 36 -10.68 -7.37 4.14
N LYS A 37 -11.32 -7.62 2.99
CA LYS A 37 -12.69 -7.19 2.68
C LYS A 37 -12.93 -5.71 2.94
N GLY A 38 -11.97 -4.87 2.54
CA GLY A 38 -12.03 -3.42 2.70
C GLY A 38 -11.85 -2.88 4.12
N GLY A 39 -11.52 -3.73 5.09
CA GLY A 39 -11.26 -3.34 6.49
C GLY A 39 -9.94 -3.91 7.01
N ARG A 40 -9.54 -3.55 8.23
CA ARG A 40 -8.34 -4.12 8.87
C ARG A 40 -8.47 -5.64 8.97
N SER A 41 -7.45 -6.38 8.54
CA SER A 41 -7.44 -7.83 8.67
C SER A 41 -7.54 -8.25 10.16
N PRO A 42 -8.40 -9.21 10.53
CA PRO A 42 -8.55 -9.66 11.92
C PRO A 42 -7.27 -10.30 12.49
N SER A 43 -6.44 -10.90 11.63
CA SER A 43 -5.18 -11.53 12.01
C SER A 43 -3.98 -10.58 12.01
N TYR A 44 -4.20 -9.33 11.58
CA TYR A 44 -3.13 -8.34 11.47
C TYR A 44 -2.76 -7.73 12.83
N THR A 45 -1.46 -7.62 13.06
CA THR A 45 -0.87 -6.90 14.19
C THR A 45 0.12 -5.86 13.70
N GLU A 46 0.22 -4.74 14.41
CA GLU A 46 1.17 -3.67 14.05
C GLU A 46 2.63 -4.13 14.02
N ALA A 47 2.98 -5.14 14.83
CA ALA A 47 4.31 -5.73 14.84
C ALA A 47 4.65 -6.42 13.51
N GLN A 48 3.69 -7.12 12.89
CA GLN A 48 3.89 -7.75 11.58
C GLN A 48 4.10 -6.70 10.49
N GLY A 49 3.28 -5.65 10.46
CA GLY A 49 3.43 -4.57 9.48
C GLY A 49 4.73 -3.80 9.68
N SER A 50 5.12 -3.53 10.93
CA SER A 50 6.38 -2.85 11.25
C SER A 50 7.60 -3.67 10.85
N ALA A 51 7.56 -5.00 10.99
CA ALA A 51 8.65 -5.88 10.57
C ALA A 51 8.85 -5.84 9.05
N VAL A 52 7.78 -5.88 8.27
CA VAL A 52 7.85 -5.77 6.80
C VAL A 52 8.38 -4.40 6.38
N MET A 53 7.88 -3.34 7.01
CA MET A 53 8.23 -1.96 6.72
C MET A 53 9.66 -1.55 7.15
N ALA A 54 10.38 -2.43 7.85
CA ALA A 54 11.79 -2.25 8.21
C ALA A 54 12.75 -2.79 7.13
N GLN A 55 12.24 -3.49 6.13
CA GLN A 55 13.03 -4.00 5.00
C GLN A 55 13.35 -2.90 4.00
N GLU A 56 14.40 -3.09 3.21
CA GLU A 56 14.80 -2.16 2.14
C GLU A 56 13.83 -2.20 0.96
N GLU A 57 13.33 -3.40 0.63
CA GLU A 57 12.34 -3.62 -0.43
C GLU A 57 11.06 -4.21 0.19
N ILE A 58 9.91 -3.69 -0.24
CA ILE A 58 8.60 -4.17 0.20
C ILE A 58 7.69 -4.35 -1.00
N THR A 59 6.90 -5.42 -1.00
CA THR A 59 5.83 -5.62 -1.98
C THR A 59 4.50 -5.18 -1.37
N ILE A 60 3.80 -4.26 -2.03
CA ILE A 60 2.39 -3.96 -1.73
C ILE A 60 1.54 -4.66 -2.77
N ARG A 61 0.78 -5.67 -2.35
CA ARG A 61 -0.11 -6.42 -3.23
C ARG A 61 -1.56 -6.10 -2.91
N ILE A 62 -2.30 -5.66 -3.92
CA ILE A 62 -3.70 -5.25 -3.80
C ILE A 62 -4.52 -6.18 -4.68
N GLU A 63 -5.36 -6.99 -4.05
CA GLU A 63 -6.30 -7.86 -4.75
C GLU A 63 -7.66 -7.15 -4.83
N LEU A 64 -8.14 -6.88 -6.05
CA LEU A 64 -9.38 -6.14 -6.27
C LEU A 64 -10.63 -7.03 -6.28
N GLY A 65 -10.47 -8.35 -6.24
CA GLY A 65 -11.59 -9.30 -6.38
C GLY A 65 -12.36 -9.20 -7.70
N ARG A 66 -11.73 -8.67 -8.77
CA ARG A 66 -12.41 -8.26 -10.01
C ARG A 66 -11.78 -8.87 -11.28
N GLY A 67 -11.75 -10.20 -11.34
CA GLY A 67 -11.22 -10.95 -12.49
C GLY A 67 -9.79 -11.42 -12.29
N GLN A 68 -9.06 -11.63 -13.39
CA GLN A 68 -7.73 -12.27 -13.41
C GLN A 68 -6.61 -11.36 -13.93
N CYS A 69 -6.92 -10.09 -14.22
CA CYS A 69 -5.91 -9.14 -14.68
C CYS A 69 -4.99 -8.74 -13.53
N SER A 70 -3.69 -8.66 -13.81
CA SER A 70 -2.67 -8.21 -12.87
C SER A 70 -1.68 -7.29 -13.58
N GLU A 71 -1.19 -6.28 -12.88
CA GLU A 71 -0.16 -5.35 -13.36
C GLU A 71 0.80 -5.04 -12.19
N THR A 72 2.04 -4.62 -12.49
CA THR A 72 3.05 -4.30 -11.46
C THR A 72 3.69 -2.95 -11.73
N ILE A 73 3.78 -2.13 -10.68
CA ILE A 73 4.43 -0.82 -10.73
C ILE A 73 5.54 -0.80 -9.69
N TRP A 74 6.71 -0.30 -10.10
CA TRP A 74 7.84 -0.04 -9.21
C TRP A 74 7.81 1.41 -8.77
N THR A 75 7.92 1.65 -7.47
CA THR A 75 7.95 2.97 -6.87
C THR A 75 8.86 2.97 -5.65
N THR A 76 9.23 4.15 -5.17
CA THR A 76 9.98 4.34 -3.93
C THR A 76 9.13 5.08 -2.89
N ASP A 77 9.63 5.13 -1.66
CA ASP A 77 9.10 6.04 -0.65
C ASP A 77 9.42 7.51 -0.99
N LEU A 78 8.75 8.41 -0.28
CA LEU A 78 9.02 9.85 -0.32
C LEU A 78 9.82 10.25 0.92
N SER A 79 11.15 10.27 0.77
CA SER A 79 12.07 10.51 1.89
C SER A 79 12.36 12.00 2.12
N HIS A 80 12.87 12.32 3.30
CA HIS A 80 13.38 13.67 3.60
C HIS A 80 14.53 14.08 2.66
N GLU A 81 15.39 13.14 2.28
CA GLU A 81 16.50 13.41 1.35
C GLU A 81 15.99 13.77 -0.04
N TYR A 82 14.94 13.09 -0.52
CA TYR A 82 14.30 13.44 -1.79
C TYR A 82 13.83 14.90 -1.78
N VAL A 83 13.17 15.33 -0.69
CA VAL A 83 12.71 16.72 -0.54
C VAL A 83 13.91 17.67 -0.52
N LYS A 84 14.96 17.37 0.26
CA LYS A 84 16.15 18.22 0.36
C LYS A 84 16.82 18.44 -1.00
N ILE A 85 17.09 17.35 -1.73
CA ILE A 85 17.74 17.38 -3.05
C ILE A 85 16.95 18.26 -4.02
N ASN A 86 15.62 18.13 -4.05
CA ASN A 86 14.78 18.87 -4.99
C ASN A 86 14.46 20.31 -4.55
N ALA A 87 14.54 20.62 -3.25
CA ALA A 87 14.32 21.97 -2.73
C ALA A 87 15.58 22.85 -2.88
N GLU A 88 16.78 22.27 -2.73
CA GLU A 88 18.05 23.00 -2.76
C GLU A 88 18.58 23.20 -4.20
N TYR A 89 18.00 22.52 -5.21
CA TYR A 89 18.50 22.55 -6.61
C TYR A 89 18.24 23.88 -7.36
N ARG A 90 17.57 24.86 -6.73
CA ARG A 90 17.49 26.24 -7.25
C ARG A 90 18.02 27.24 -6.21
N THR A 91 19.33 27.46 -6.23
CA THR A 91 19.91 28.81 -6.09
C THR A 91 20.88 29.05 -7.24
#